data_AF-A0A5K7YS98-F1
#
_entry.id   AF-A0A5K7YS98-F1
#
_cell.length_a   1.000
_cell.length_b   1.000
_cell.length_c   1.000
_cell.angle_alpha   90.00
_cell.angle_beta   90.00
_cell.angle_gamma   90.00
#
_symmetry.space_group_name_H-M   'P 1'
#
loop_
_entity.id
_entity.type
_entity.pdbx_description
1 polymer ?
#
loop_
_entity_poly.entity_id
_entity_poly.type
_entity_poly.pdbx_seq_one_letter_code
_entity_poly.pdbx_strand_id
1 'polypeptide(L)' 'MLRDSSQAKYFVSKLEHKYNKGKALGIFTHKLGRAIYFMLKNKEAFNMKRFFDQ' A
#
# COMPACT_ATOMS: atom_id res chain seq x y z
N MET A 1 -10.98 -3.89 -1.13
CA MET A 1 -9.61 -3.40 -1.46
C MET A 1 -8.51 -4.25 -0.84
N LEU A 2 -8.20 -4.20 0.46
CA LEU A 2 -7.23 -5.13 1.07
C LEU A 2 -7.73 -6.59 1.11
N ARG A 3 -9.04 -6.79 1.22
CA ARG A 3 -9.66 -8.12 1.26
C ARG A 3 -9.53 -8.89 -0.06
N ASP A 4 -9.33 -8.21 -1.17
CA ASP A 4 -9.46 -8.79 -2.52
C ASP A 4 -8.12 -8.84 -3.28
N SER A 5 -7.11 -8.09 -2.83
CA SER A 5 -5.76 -8.12 -3.43
C SER A 5 -4.82 -9.03 -2.65
N SER A 6 -4.36 -10.10 -3.30
CA SER A 6 -3.35 -11.01 -2.75
C SER A 6 -2.01 -10.30 -2.51
N GLN A 7 -1.61 -9.38 -3.39
CA GLN A 7 -0.38 -8.60 -3.25
C GLN A 7 -0.44 -7.64 -2.07
N ALA A 8 -1.58 -6.95 -1.86
CA ALA A 8 -1.75 -6.08 -0.72
C ALA A 8 -1.71 -6.86 0.61
N LYS A 9 -2.35 -8.04 0.65
CA LYS A 9 -2.27 -8.96 1.81
C LYS A 9 -0.84 -9.38 2.10
N TYR A 10 -0.09 -9.78 1.07
CA TYR A 10 1.31 -10.20 1.21
C TYR A 10 2.20 -9.05 1.73
N PHE A 11 2.03 -7.85 1.17
CA PHE A 11 2.77 -6.67 1.62
C PHE A 11 2.46 -6.31 3.08
N VAL A 12 1.18 -6.30 3.47
CA VAL A 12 0.79 -6.04 4.86
C VAL A 12 1.29 -7.14 5.79
N SER A 13 1.22 -8.41 5.40
CA SER A 13 1.75 -9.53 6.19
C SER A 13 3.26 -9.39 6.46
N LYS A 14 4.06 -8.97 5.46
CA LYS A 14 5.48 -8.64 5.67
C LYS A 14 5.68 -7.53 6.70
N LEU A 15 4.84 -6.50 6.66
CA LEU A 15 4.88 -5.43 7.65
C LEU A 15 4.43 -5.90 9.03
N GLU A 16 3.46 -6.81 9.11
CA GLU A 16 2.98 -7.45 10.35
C GLU A 16 4.04 -8.37 10.98
N HIS A 17 4.95 -8.95 10.19
CA HIS A 17 6.10 -9.68 10.73
C HIS A 17 7.13 -8.76 11.39
N LYS A 18 7.26 -7.52 10.90
CA LYS A 18 8.23 -6.54 11.41
C LYS A 18 7.65 -5.62 12.49
N TYR A 19 6.35 -5.37 12.44
CA TYR A 19 5.61 -4.45 13.30
C TYR A 19 4.30 -5.10 13.74
N ASN A 20 3.66 -4.59 14.79
CA ASN A 20 2.31 -5.07 15.12
C ASN A 20 1.28 -4.74 14.02
N LYS A 21 0.15 -5.45 14.05
CA LYS A 21 -0.96 -5.32 13.09
C LYS A 21 -1.44 -3.88 12.88
N GLY A 22 -1.60 -3.11 13.96
CA GLY A 22 -2.06 -1.73 13.88
C GLY A 22 -1.07 -0.84 13.13
N LYS A 23 0.23 -0.96 13.43
CA LYS A 23 1.29 -0.21 12.79
C LYS A 23 1.47 -0.61 11.32
N ALA A 24 1.38 -1.91 11.01
CA ALA A 24 1.43 -2.40 9.63
C ALA A 24 0.31 -1.78 8.77
N LEU A 25 -0.91 -1.75 9.28
CA LEU A 25 -2.05 -1.14 8.58
C LEU A 25 -1.90 0.38 8.45
N GLY A 26 -1.38 1.05 9.48
CA GLY A 26 -1.09 2.50 9.43
C GLY A 26 -0.07 2.86 8.35
N ILE A 27 1.04 2.10 8.27
CA ILE A 27 2.07 2.26 7.23
C ILE A 27 1.46 2.06 5.83
N PHE A 28 0.68 0.99 5.66
CA PHE A 28 0.03 0.71 4.38
C PHE A 28 -0.93 1.83 3.96
N THR A 29 -1.77 2.30 4.88
CA THR A 29 -2.72 3.39 4.64
C THR A 29 -2.01 4.68 4.26
N HIS A 30 -0.94 5.04 4.97
CA HIS A 30 -0.14 6.22 4.66
C HIS A 30 0.52 6.12 3.27
N LYS A 31 1.09 4.96 2.92
CA LYS A 31 1.67 4.70 1.58
C LYS A 31 0.60 4.86 0.49
N LEU A 32 -0.60 4.31 0.71
CA LEU A 32 -1.73 4.40 -0.19
C LEU A 32 -2.22 5.85 -0.36
N GLY A 33 -2.33 6.61 0.72
CA GLY A 33 -2.71 8.04 0.67
C GLY A 33 -1.73 8.86 -0.17
N ARG A 34 -0.41 8.66 0.02
CA ARG A 34 0.62 9.31 -0.81
C ARG A 34 0.50 8.93 -2.28
N ALA A 35 0.27 7.65 -2.58
CA ALA A 35 0.09 7.19 -3.94
C ALA A 35 -1.11 7.88 -4.62
N ILE A 36 -2.26 7.96 -3.92
CA ILE A 36 -3.45 8.66 -4.42
C ILE A 36 -3.14 10.13 -4.70
N TYR A 37 -2.50 10.83 -3.78
CA TYR A 37 -2.13 12.23 -3.97
C TYR A 37 -1.32 12.44 -5.25
N PHE A 38 -0.28 11.64 -5.48
CA PHE A 38 0.56 11.78 -6.68
C PHE A 38 -0.16 11.36 -7.97
N MET A 39 -0.97 10.30 -7.93
CA MET A 39 -1.78 9.88 -9.09
C MET A 39 -2.70 11.02 -9.55
N LEU A 40 -3.42 11.63 -8.61
CA LEU A 40 -4.32 12.74 -8.91
C LEU A 40 -3.56 13.98 -9.38
N LYS A 41 -2.47 14.33 -8.69
CA LYS A 41 -1.63 15.49 -9.06
C LYS A 41 -1.05 15.38 -10.47
N ASN A 42 -0.61 14.18 -10.86
CA ASN A 42 0.06 13.93 -12.13
C ASN A 42 -0.90 13.47 -13.24
N LYS A 43 -2.19 13.26 -12.93
CA LYS A 43 -3.18 12.66 -13.84
C LYS A 43 -2.76 11.28 -14.35
N GLU A 44 -2.12 10.50 -13.48
CA GLU A 44 -1.65 9.14 -13.78
C GLU A 44 -2.60 8.09 -13.17
N ALA A 45 -2.81 6.99 -13.89
CA ALA A 45 -3.53 5.83 -13.36
C ALA A 45 -2.68 5.07 -12.34
N PHE A 46 -3.34 4.26 -11.50
CA PHE A 46 -2.65 3.40 -10.53
C PHE A 46 -1.77 2.36 -11.21
N ASN A 47 -0.52 2.29 -10.78
CA ASN A 47 0.45 1.30 -11.23
C ASN A 47 0.88 0.41 -10.06
N MET A 48 0.45 -0.85 -10.10
CA MET A 48 0.66 -1.82 -9.02
C MET A 48 2.12 -2.17 -8.82
N LYS A 49 2.90 -2.30 -9.90
CA LYS A 49 4.34 -2.57 -9.86
C LYS A 49 5.06 -1.44 -9.15
N ARG A 50 4.84 -0.19 -9.60
CA ARG A 50 5.41 1.01 -8.96
C ARG A 50 5.03 1.14 -7.47
N PHE A 51 3.81 0.73 -7.10
CA PHE A 51 3.35 0.81 -5.72
C PHE A 51 4.05 -0.19 -4.79
N PHE A 52 4.36 -1.40 -5.26
CA PHE A 52 4.96 -2.47 -4.43
C PHE A 52 6.47 -2.66 -4.62
N ASP A 53 7.10 -2.06 -5.64
CA ASP A 53 8.55 -2.15 -5.91
C ASP A 53 9.43 -1.36 -4.91
N GLN A 54 8.84 -0.68 -3.93
CA GLN A 54 9.53 0.08 -2.87
C GLN A 54 9.66 -0.70 -1.56
#